data_AF-A0A2S7XUN7-F1
#
_entry.id   AF-A0A2S7XUN7-F1
#
_cell.length_a   1.000
_cell.length_b   1.000
_cell.length_c   1.000
_cell.angle_alpha   90.00
_cell.angle_beta   90.00
_cell.angle_gamma   90.00
#
_symmetry.space_group_name_H-M   'P 1'
#
loop_
_entity.id
_entity.type
_entity.pdbx_description
1 polymer ?
#
loop_
_entity_poly.entity_id
_entity_poly.type
_entity_poly.pdbx_seq_one_letter_code
_entity_poly.pdbx_strand_id
1 'polypeptide(L)'
;MTIPISDAIAPSASVLKHLHRWANVGALRVIDVVLAEFILEQQPNTRPLVLLAVALVSERNGRGHVCLDLAEAQQQPLLHVIAAELGAVFGAFTVAKWLRELSASAAVWDCVHGAPDDGATPLVLAGTLAQPLLYLRRYWRDEQRIIHGINARVQQALPVAELALQQLLEALFPEEKSPPTPLFLRGENASFP
;
A
#
# COMPACT_ATOMS: atom_id res chain seq x y z
N MET A 1 7.00 -4.82 -34.01
CA MET A 1 7.29 -6.25 -33.80
C MET A 1 6.71 -6.64 -32.45
N THR A 2 5.48 -7.12 -32.47
CA THR A 2 4.66 -7.50 -31.30
C THR A 2 5.01 -8.93 -30.93
N ILE A 3 5.69 -9.12 -29.80
CA ILE A 3 5.84 -10.45 -29.20
C ILE A 3 4.45 -10.82 -28.64
N PRO A 4 3.86 -11.98 -28.99
CA PRO A 4 2.57 -12.38 -28.46
C PRO A 4 2.68 -12.64 -26.95
N ILE A 5 1.67 -12.22 -26.18
CA ILE A 5 1.63 -12.26 -24.70
C ILE A 5 1.33 -13.69 -24.18
N SER A 6 1.60 -14.72 -24.98
CA SER A 6 1.30 -16.12 -24.63
C SER A 6 2.57 -16.88 -24.27
N ASP A 7 3.17 -16.56 -23.13
CA ASP A 7 4.07 -17.46 -22.38
C ASP A 7 3.78 -17.25 -20.89
N ALA A 8 2.79 -18.00 -20.40
CA ALA A 8 2.07 -17.70 -19.16
C ALA A 8 2.92 -17.73 -17.88
N ILE A 9 4.17 -18.24 -17.90
CA ILE A 9 5.27 -17.86 -16.98
C ILE A 9 6.59 -18.09 -17.72
N ALA A 10 7.01 -17.10 -18.50
CA ALA A 10 8.32 -17.11 -19.15
C ALA A 10 9.47 -17.06 -18.12
N PRO A 11 10.70 -17.45 -18.48
CA PRO A 11 11.87 -17.38 -17.60
C PRO A 11 12.10 -15.97 -17.01
N SER A 12 12.82 -15.87 -15.90
CA SER A 12 13.09 -14.59 -15.21
C SER A 12 13.65 -13.50 -16.13
N ALA A 13 14.49 -13.88 -17.10
CA ALA A 13 15.01 -12.98 -18.13
C ALA A 13 13.91 -12.37 -19.03
N SER A 14 12.82 -13.09 -19.28
CA SER A 14 11.68 -12.58 -20.06
C SER A 14 10.85 -11.59 -19.25
N VAL A 15 10.68 -11.79 -17.94
CA VAL A 15 10.03 -10.81 -17.08
C VAL A 15 10.84 -9.50 -17.05
N LEU A 16 12.16 -9.57 -16.88
CA LEU A 16 13.00 -8.37 -16.92
C LEU A 16 12.86 -7.60 -18.26
N LYS A 17 12.77 -8.30 -19.39
CA LYS A 17 12.49 -7.64 -20.69
C LYS A 17 11.16 -6.88 -20.71
N HIS A 18 10.10 -7.45 -20.11
CA HIS A 18 8.83 -6.74 -19.97
C HIS A 18 8.96 -5.53 -19.06
N LEU A 19 9.64 -5.66 -17.91
CA LEU A 19 9.86 -4.54 -16.98
C LEU A 19 10.63 -3.39 -17.64
N HIS A 20 11.70 -3.68 -18.39
CA HIS A 20 12.43 -2.68 -19.17
C HIS A 20 11.55 -1.99 -20.21
N ARG A 21 10.74 -2.75 -20.95
CA ARG A 21 9.78 -2.18 -21.91
C ARG A 21 8.79 -1.26 -21.20
N TRP A 22 8.24 -1.67 -20.07
CA TRP A 22 7.30 -0.86 -19.28
C TRP A 22 7.95 0.41 -18.74
N ALA A 23 9.22 0.37 -18.37
CA ALA A 23 9.98 1.58 -18.02
C ALA A 23 10.18 2.51 -19.23
N ASN A 24 10.49 1.96 -20.41
CA ASN A 24 10.68 2.75 -21.63
C ASN A 24 9.42 3.50 -22.09
N VAL A 25 8.23 2.97 -21.80
CA VAL A 25 6.95 3.65 -22.07
C VAL A 25 6.46 4.50 -20.89
N GLY A 26 7.27 4.65 -19.83
CA GLY A 26 6.95 5.47 -18.66
C GLY A 26 5.93 4.87 -17.70
N ALA A 27 5.60 3.58 -17.82
CA ALA A 27 4.72 2.89 -16.89
C ALA A 27 5.42 2.55 -15.57
N LEU A 28 6.71 2.19 -15.64
CA LEU A 28 7.58 1.97 -14.47
C LEU A 28 8.68 3.04 -14.44
N ARG A 29 9.24 3.28 -13.24
CA ARG A 29 10.48 4.06 -13.12
C ARG A 29 11.68 3.12 -13.23
N VAL A 30 12.83 3.68 -13.57
CA VAL A 30 14.10 2.93 -13.65
C VAL A 30 14.40 2.19 -12.35
N ILE A 31 14.16 2.83 -11.19
CA ILE A 31 14.41 2.21 -9.88
C ILE A 31 13.55 0.95 -9.64
N ASP A 32 12.33 0.89 -10.19
CA ASP A 32 11.44 -0.27 -10.02
C ASP A 32 12.02 -1.50 -10.75
N VAL A 33 12.65 -1.28 -11.90
CA VAL A 33 13.33 -2.32 -12.68
C VAL A 33 14.64 -2.72 -12.03
N VAL A 34 15.47 -1.76 -11.65
CA VAL A 34 16.78 -2.00 -11.01
C VAL A 34 16.62 -2.78 -9.71
N LEU A 35 15.56 -2.54 -8.94
CA LEU A 35 15.29 -3.34 -7.74
C LEU A 35 15.00 -4.80 -8.09
N ALA A 36 14.20 -5.07 -9.12
CA ALA A 36 13.94 -6.44 -9.56
C ALA A 36 15.22 -7.13 -10.07
N GLU A 37 16.05 -6.42 -10.83
CA GLU A 37 17.36 -6.92 -11.28
C GLU A 37 18.27 -7.25 -10.09
N PHE A 38 18.37 -6.34 -9.12
CA PHE A 38 19.16 -6.55 -7.92
C PHE A 38 18.71 -7.80 -7.13
N ILE A 39 17.40 -8.03 -6.99
CA ILE A 39 16.91 -9.26 -6.34
C ILE A 39 17.32 -10.51 -7.13
N LEU A 40 17.25 -10.48 -8.46
CA LEU A 40 17.69 -11.60 -9.28
C LEU A 40 19.21 -11.84 -9.18
N GLU A 41 20.01 -10.78 -9.12
CA GLU A 41 21.47 -10.88 -8.93
C GLU A 41 21.82 -11.53 -7.60
N GLN A 42 21.14 -11.15 -6.52
CA GLN A 42 21.36 -11.74 -5.19
C GLN A 42 20.80 -13.17 -5.08
N GLN A 43 19.77 -13.48 -5.85
CA GLN A 43 19.11 -14.79 -5.85
C GLN A 43 18.86 -15.25 -7.30
N PRO A 44 19.85 -15.91 -7.94
CA PRO A 44 19.76 -16.27 -9.36
C PRO A 44 18.58 -17.17 -9.74
N ASN A 45 18.03 -17.89 -8.75
CA ASN A 45 16.87 -18.78 -8.92
C ASN A 45 15.53 -18.08 -8.60
N THR A 46 15.50 -16.76 -8.50
CA THR A 46 14.27 -16.01 -8.21
C THR A 46 13.24 -16.24 -9.29
N ARG A 47 12.03 -16.62 -8.85
CA ARG A 47 10.93 -16.92 -9.76
C ARG A 47 10.38 -15.65 -10.44
N PRO A 48 9.88 -15.77 -11.68
CA PRO A 48 9.36 -14.64 -12.45
C PRO A 48 8.27 -13.82 -11.73
N LEU A 49 7.35 -14.47 -11.00
CA LEU A 49 6.28 -13.74 -10.30
C LEU A 49 6.80 -12.95 -9.09
N VAL A 50 7.92 -13.36 -8.50
CA VAL A 50 8.59 -12.60 -7.43
C VAL A 50 9.18 -11.32 -8.01
N LEU A 51 9.85 -11.38 -9.17
CA LEU A 51 10.40 -10.20 -9.85
C LEU A 51 9.32 -9.21 -10.28
N LEU A 52 8.19 -9.71 -10.79
CA LEU A 52 7.03 -8.88 -11.09
C LEU A 52 6.53 -8.17 -9.83
N ALA A 53 6.41 -8.90 -8.71
CA ALA A 53 5.95 -8.34 -7.44
C ALA A 53 6.92 -7.27 -6.90
N VAL A 54 8.23 -7.50 -7.01
CA VAL A 54 9.28 -6.53 -6.61
C VAL A 54 9.10 -5.21 -7.36
N ALA A 55 8.94 -5.26 -8.69
CA ALA A 55 8.77 -4.07 -9.50
C ALA A 55 7.45 -3.34 -9.16
N LEU A 56 6.36 -4.10 -9.00
CA LEU A 56 5.04 -3.53 -8.68
C LEU A 56 4.99 -2.91 -7.28
N VAL A 57 5.55 -3.55 -6.25
CA VAL A 57 5.57 -2.98 -4.89
C VAL A 57 6.46 -1.73 -4.82
N SER A 58 7.58 -1.72 -5.56
CA SER A 58 8.42 -0.52 -5.68
C SER A 58 7.67 0.62 -6.37
N GLU A 59 6.92 0.32 -7.42
CA GLU A 59 6.11 1.30 -8.15
C GLU A 59 4.99 1.88 -7.28
N ARG A 60 4.25 1.02 -6.57
CA ARG A 60 3.23 1.41 -5.58
C ARG A 60 3.82 2.35 -4.54
N ASN A 61 4.98 1.99 -3.99
CA ASN A 61 5.70 2.83 -3.05
C ASN A 61 6.09 4.18 -3.64
N GLY A 62 6.48 4.20 -4.91
CA GLY A 62 6.74 5.43 -5.66
C GLY A 62 5.57 6.39 -5.75
N ARG A 63 4.35 5.88 -5.66
CA ARG A 63 3.11 6.66 -5.68
C ARG A 63 2.55 6.95 -4.28
N GLY A 64 3.28 6.58 -3.23
CA GLY A 64 2.89 6.83 -1.84
C GLY A 64 2.09 5.70 -1.17
N HIS A 65 1.92 4.55 -1.83
CA HIS A 65 1.32 3.38 -1.18
C HIS A 65 2.37 2.62 -0.36
N VAL A 66 2.03 2.23 0.86
CA VAL A 66 2.97 1.53 1.76
C VAL A 66 3.21 0.07 1.35
N CYS A 67 2.20 -0.54 0.72
CA CYS A 67 2.21 -1.95 0.31
C CYS A 67 1.50 -2.15 -1.04
N LEU A 68 1.66 -3.36 -1.57
CA LEU A 68 0.92 -3.88 -2.71
C LEU A 68 -0.06 -4.94 -2.19
N ASP A 69 -1.36 -4.68 -2.33
CA ASP A 69 -2.38 -5.71 -2.18
C ASP A 69 -2.40 -6.59 -3.42
N LEU A 70 -2.03 -7.86 -3.28
CA LEU A 70 -1.90 -8.78 -4.42
C LEU A 70 -3.26 -9.18 -5.01
N ALA A 71 -4.31 -9.19 -4.19
CA ALA A 71 -5.66 -9.51 -4.65
C ALA A 71 -6.26 -8.33 -5.40
N GLU A 72 -6.15 -7.12 -4.84
CA GLU A 72 -6.59 -5.89 -5.50
C GLU A 72 -5.82 -5.64 -6.81
N ALA A 73 -4.50 -5.89 -6.82
CA ALA A 73 -3.65 -5.74 -8.00
C ALA A 73 -4.14 -6.51 -9.22
N GLN A 74 -4.70 -7.72 -9.03
CA GLN A 74 -5.24 -8.51 -10.13
C GLN A 74 -6.64 -8.05 -10.58
N GLN A 75 -7.39 -7.36 -9.72
CA GLN A 75 -8.77 -6.95 -9.99
C GLN A 75 -8.86 -5.53 -10.56
N GLN A 76 -7.98 -4.64 -10.14
CA GLN A 76 -7.99 -3.25 -10.55
C GLN A 76 -6.84 -2.94 -11.51
N PRO A 77 -7.06 -2.07 -12.51
CA PRO A 77 -6.01 -1.71 -13.45
C PRO A 77 -4.88 -0.96 -12.73
N LEU A 78 -3.73 -1.62 -12.61
CA LEU A 78 -2.47 -0.95 -12.30
C LEU A 78 -1.83 -0.46 -13.61
N LEU A 79 -1.02 0.60 -13.53
CA LEU A 79 -0.18 1.06 -14.64
C LEU A 79 -0.95 1.30 -15.95
N HIS A 80 -1.88 2.26 -15.95
CA HIS A 80 -2.78 2.56 -17.07
C HIS A 80 -2.17 2.51 -18.49
N VAL A 81 -0.92 2.98 -18.65
CA VAL A 81 -0.19 2.98 -19.92
C VAL A 81 -0.04 1.57 -20.53
N ILE A 82 0.02 0.54 -19.69
CA ILE A 82 0.22 -0.86 -20.08
C ILE A 82 -0.93 -1.77 -19.62
N ALA A 83 -2.10 -1.20 -19.29
CA ALA A 83 -3.18 -1.94 -18.63
C ALA A 83 -3.58 -3.24 -19.35
N ALA A 84 -3.60 -3.23 -20.69
CA ALA A 84 -3.91 -4.42 -21.49
C ALA A 84 -2.81 -5.51 -21.38
N GLU A 85 -1.53 -5.12 -21.43
CA GLU A 85 -0.41 -6.06 -21.28
C GLU A 85 -0.37 -6.63 -19.86
N LEU A 86 -0.51 -5.78 -18.85
CA LEU A 86 -0.50 -6.19 -17.46
C LEU A 86 -1.72 -7.05 -17.12
N GLY A 87 -2.90 -6.72 -17.64
CA GLY A 87 -4.11 -7.53 -17.50
C GLY A 87 -3.94 -8.92 -18.11
N ALA A 88 -3.30 -9.03 -19.28
CA ALA A 88 -2.99 -10.34 -19.88
C ALA A 88 -1.99 -11.15 -19.03
N VAL A 89 -0.98 -10.49 -18.45
CA VAL A 89 -0.03 -11.12 -17.51
C VAL A 89 -0.74 -11.62 -16.25
N PHE A 90 -1.60 -10.80 -15.64
CA PHE A 90 -2.38 -11.20 -14.47
C PHE A 90 -3.39 -12.31 -14.79
N GLY A 91 -3.97 -12.33 -16.00
CA GLY A 91 -4.86 -13.41 -16.44
C GLY A 91 -4.18 -14.78 -16.59
N ALA A 92 -2.84 -14.84 -16.62
CA ALA A 92 -2.07 -16.07 -16.76
C ALA A 92 -1.82 -16.82 -15.43
N PHE A 93 -2.15 -16.23 -14.28
CA PHE A 93 -1.95 -16.87 -12.98
C PHE A 93 -2.97 -16.40 -11.92
N THR A 94 -3.12 -17.21 -10.86
CA THR A 94 -4.01 -16.86 -9.75
C THR A 94 -3.25 -16.20 -8.60
N VAL A 95 -3.93 -15.37 -7.79
CA VAL A 95 -3.37 -14.84 -6.52
C VAL A 95 -2.76 -15.97 -5.67
N ALA A 96 -3.43 -17.13 -5.58
CA ALA A 96 -2.93 -18.27 -4.81
C ALA A 96 -1.60 -18.83 -5.34
N LYS A 97 -1.37 -18.80 -6.67
CA LYS A 97 -0.08 -19.17 -7.26
C LYS A 97 0.97 -18.09 -6.93
N TRP A 98 0.60 -16.82 -7.04
CA TRP A 98 1.48 -15.71 -6.74
C TRP A 98 1.97 -15.74 -5.29
N LEU A 99 1.03 -15.90 -4.35
CA LEU A 99 1.30 -16.06 -2.93
C LEU A 99 2.28 -17.21 -2.67
N ARG A 100 2.02 -18.38 -3.27
CA ARG A 100 2.89 -19.56 -3.11
C ARG A 100 4.31 -19.32 -3.60
N GLU A 101 4.49 -18.60 -4.72
CA GLU A 101 5.82 -18.28 -5.23
C GLU A 101 6.55 -17.25 -4.36
N LEU A 102 5.83 -16.28 -3.81
CA LEU A 102 6.37 -15.30 -2.87
C LEU A 102 6.78 -15.97 -1.55
N SER A 103 5.89 -16.77 -0.95
CA SER A 103 6.15 -17.55 0.27
C SER A 103 7.36 -18.49 0.15
N ALA A 104 7.63 -19.02 -1.05
CA ALA A 104 8.76 -19.89 -1.31
C ALA A 104 10.07 -19.14 -1.65
N SER A 105 10.04 -17.81 -1.74
CA SER A 105 11.19 -17.00 -2.12
C SER A 105 12.08 -16.69 -0.92
N ALA A 106 13.39 -16.87 -1.07
CA ALA A 106 14.35 -16.45 -0.05
C ALA A 106 14.49 -14.92 0.06
N ALA A 107 13.86 -14.13 -0.82
CA ALA A 107 13.85 -12.67 -0.74
C ALA A 107 12.66 -12.12 0.07
N VAL A 108 11.74 -13.00 0.49
CA VAL A 108 10.48 -12.64 1.12
C VAL A 108 10.39 -13.33 2.47
N TRP A 109 10.19 -12.55 3.53
CA TRP A 109 9.76 -13.12 4.79
C TRP A 109 8.23 -13.29 4.81
N ASP A 110 7.80 -14.53 5.03
CA ASP A 110 6.40 -14.93 5.02
C ASP A 110 5.76 -14.83 6.42
N CYS A 111 5.31 -13.63 6.76
CA CYS A 111 4.55 -13.40 7.98
C CYS A 111 3.13 -13.98 7.90
N VAL A 112 2.56 -14.11 6.70
CA VAL A 112 1.18 -14.64 6.49
C VAL A 112 1.05 -16.07 7.00
N HIS A 113 2.06 -16.90 6.77
CA HIS A 113 2.08 -18.30 7.25
C HIS A 113 2.84 -18.47 8.57
N GLY A 114 3.21 -17.37 9.23
CA GLY A 114 3.84 -17.40 10.55
C GLY A 114 5.31 -17.85 10.56
N ALA A 115 6.06 -17.63 9.47
CA ALA A 115 7.49 -17.86 9.47
C ALA A 115 8.18 -16.93 10.49
N PRO A 116 9.24 -17.37 11.18
CA PRO A 116 9.99 -16.51 12.10
C PRO A 116 10.65 -15.36 11.33
N ASP A 117 10.68 -14.16 11.92
CA ASP A 117 11.33 -12.99 11.29
C ASP A 117 12.84 -13.21 11.22
N ASP A 118 13.38 -13.19 10.00
CA ASP A 118 14.81 -13.24 9.73
C ASP A 118 15.51 -11.89 9.92
N GLY A 119 14.75 -10.78 10.00
CA GLY A 119 15.26 -9.42 10.11
C GLY A 119 16.06 -8.91 8.91
N ALA A 120 16.18 -9.68 7.82
CA ALA A 120 17.14 -9.47 6.75
C ALA A 120 16.51 -9.44 5.34
N THR A 121 15.40 -10.16 5.11
CA THR A 121 14.77 -10.22 3.78
C THR A 121 14.28 -8.85 3.30
N PRO A 122 14.50 -8.48 2.04
CA PRO A 122 14.11 -7.15 1.55
C PRO A 122 12.59 -6.96 1.46
N LEU A 123 11.82 -8.03 1.31
CA LEU A 123 10.37 -8.00 1.22
C LEU A 123 9.70 -8.68 2.40
N VAL A 124 8.52 -8.21 2.75
CA VAL A 124 7.67 -8.81 3.78
C VAL A 124 6.30 -9.09 3.19
N LEU A 125 5.89 -10.35 3.24
CA LEU A 125 4.55 -10.79 2.89
C LEU A 125 3.72 -10.88 4.18
N ALA A 126 2.73 -10.01 4.31
CA ALA A 126 1.88 -9.85 5.50
C ALA A 126 0.39 -9.76 5.11
N GLY A 127 -0.46 -9.34 6.05
CA GLY A 127 -1.90 -9.29 5.85
C GLY A 127 -2.57 -10.65 6.11
N THR A 128 -3.62 -10.95 5.35
CA THR A 128 -4.39 -12.21 5.48
C THR A 128 -4.36 -13.00 4.18
N LEU A 129 -4.76 -14.28 4.20
CA LEU A 129 -4.90 -15.05 2.96
C LEU A 129 -5.95 -14.47 2.00
N ALA A 130 -6.96 -13.78 2.52
CA ALA A 130 -7.99 -13.10 1.72
C ALA A 130 -7.50 -11.76 1.16
N GLN A 131 -6.56 -11.11 1.87
CA GLN A 131 -5.96 -9.84 1.48
C GLN A 131 -4.44 -9.88 1.74
N PRO A 132 -3.67 -10.57 0.88
CA PRO A 132 -2.25 -10.70 1.05
C PRO A 132 -1.54 -9.42 0.60
N LEU A 133 -0.76 -8.84 1.50
CA LEU A 133 -0.08 -7.56 1.32
C LEU A 133 1.43 -7.79 1.21
N LEU A 134 2.05 -7.25 0.17
CA LEU A 134 3.49 -7.27 -0.01
C LEU A 134 4.09 -5.89 0.31
N TYR A 135 5.14 -5.87 1.13
CA TYR A 135 5.82 -4.66 1.56
C TYR A 135 7.29 -4.69 1.18
N LEU A 136 7.87 -3.52 0.95
CA LEU A 136 9.30 -3.32 1.17
C LEU A 136 9.56 -3.30 2.68
N ARG A 137 10.56 -4.05 3.17
CA ARG A 137 10.79 -4.24 4.61
C ARG A 137 10.91 -2.93 5.40
N ARG A 138 11.53 -1.90 4.82
CA ARG A 138 11.63 -0.58 5.44
C ARG A 138 10.25 -0.02 5.81
N TYR A 139 9.32 -0.05 4.86
CA TYR A 139 7.97 0.50 5.03
C TYR A 139 7.15 -0.32 6.02
N TRP A 140 7.28 -1.65 5.98
CA TRP A 140 6.69 -2.51 7.00
C TRP A 140 7.19 -2.17 8.41
N ARG A 141 8.52 -1.99 8.59
CA ARG A 141 9.10 -1.59 9.89
C ARG A 141 8.60 -0.24 10.38
N ASP A 142 8.46 0.72 9.46
CA ASP A 142 7.96 2.05 9.78
C ASP A 142 6.48 1.97 10.22
N GLU A 143 5.65 1.18 9.53
CA GLU A 143 4.26 0.91 9.92
C GLU A 143 4.16 0.24 11.29
N GLN A 144 4.97 -0.79 11.57
CA GLN A 144 5.01 -1.44 12.89
C GLN A 144 5.41 -0.47 14.00
N ARG A 145 6.36 0.44 13.74
CA ARG A 145 6.76 1.47 14.70
C ARG A 145 5.61 2.43 15.00
N ILE A 146 4.84 2.83 13.99
CA ILE A 146 3.67 3.69 14.16
C ILE A 146 2.62 2.97 15.01
N ILE A 147 2.27 1.73 14.65
CA ILE A 147 1.29 0.91 15.39
C ILE A 147 1.71 0.76 16.85
N HIS A 148 2.97 0.39 17.11
CA HIS A 148 3.48 0.25 18.47
C HIS A 148 3.41 1.57 19.25
N GLY A 149 3.82 2.68 18.63
CA GLY A 149 3.77 3.99 19.26
C GLY A 149 2.36 4.49 19.55
N ILE A 150 1.38 4.17 18.70
CA ILE A 150 -0.04 4.48 18.97
C ILE A 150 -0.54 3.65 20.14
N ASN A 151 -0.33 2.33 20.10
CA ASN A 151 -0.79 1.43 21.16
C ASN A 151 -0.18 1.79 22.51
N ALA A 152 1.12 2.13 22.56
CA ALA A 152 1.78 2.56 23.78
C ALA A 152 1.13 3.82 24.38
N ARG A 153 0.74 4.80 23.54
CA ARG A 153 0.05 6.01 24.02
C ARG A 153 -1.38 5.73 24.48
N VAL A 154 -2.11 4.88 23.76
CA VAL A 154 -3.49 4.51 24.11
C VAL A 154 -3.53 3.75 25.45
N GLN A 155 -2.54 2.90 25.72
CA GLN A 155 -2.47 2.13 26.97
C GLN A 155 -2.01 2.96 28.18
N GLN A 156 -1.48 4.16 27.97
CA GLN A 156 -1.09 5.05 29.06
C GLN A 156 -2.32 5.74 29.66
N ALA A 157 -2.85 5.17 30.74
CA ALA A 157 -3.84 5.84 31.57
C ALA A 157 -3.19 7.04 32.27
N LEU A 158 -3.64 8.25 31.94
CA LEU A 158 -3.25 9.45 32.65
C LEU A 158 -4.06 9.55 33.94
N PRO A 159 -3.43 9.75 35.10
CA PRO A 159 -4.15 10.01 36.34
C PRO A 159 -4.79 11.39 36.22
N VAL A 160 -6.11 11.42 36.01
CA VAL A 160 -6.87 12.66 35.90
C VAL A 160 -7.88 12.75 37.04
N ALA A 161 -7.91 13.90 37.72
CA ALA A 161 -8.97 14.22 38.65
C ALA A 161 -10.23 14.58 37.86
N GLU A 162 -11.10 13.59 37.61
CA GLU A 162 -12.27 13.72 36.73
C GLU A 162 -13.13 14.94 37.03
N LEU A 163 -13.41 15.21 38.32
CA LEU A 163 -14.22 16.36 38.73
C LEU A 163 -13.57 17.71 38.37
N ALA A 164 -12.26 17.84 38.56
CA ALA A 164 -11.53 19.06 38.22
C ALA A 164 -11.41 19.24 36.70
N LEU A 165 -11.25 18.13 35.96
CA LEU A 165 -11.26 18.16 34.49
C LEU A 165 -12.63 18.58 33.97
N GLN A 166 -13.71 18.03 34.52
CA GLN A 166 -15.07 18.40 34.12
C GLN A 166 -15.34 19.89 34.33
N GLN A 167 -14.99 20.43 35.50
CA GLN A 167 -15.13 21.87 35.79
C GLN A 167 -14.33 22.75 34.83
N LEU A 168 -13.10 22.34 34.50
CA LEU A 168 -12.27 23.05 33.52
C LEU A 168 -12.88 23.01 32.12
N LEU A 169 -13.38 21.84 31.69
CA LEU A 169 -14.03 21.68 30.40
C LEU A 169 -15.32 22.51 30.31
N GLU A 170 -16.15 22.55 31.35
CA GLU A 170 -17.34 23.39 31.43
C GLU A 170 -17.01 24.90 31.35
N ALA A 171 -15.89 25.32 31.94
CA ALA A 171 -15.42 26.71 31.87
C ALA A 171 -14.85 27.08 30.49
N LEU A 172 -14.17 26.15 29.81
CA LEU A 172 -13.55 26.36 28.49
C LEU A 172 -14.54 26.21 27.33
N PHE A 173 -15.56 25.38 27.49
CA PHE A 173 -16.59 25.09 26.50
C PHE A 173 -18.00 25.36 27.07
N PRO A 174 -18.32 26.62 27.42
CA PRO A 174 -19.66 26.94 27.90
C PRO A 174 -20.68 26.66 26.79
N GLU A 175 -21.82 26.05 27.12
CA GLU A 175 -22.93 25.95 26.18
C GLU A 175 -23.41 27.36 25.83
N GLU A 176 -23.10 27.83 24.62
CA GLU A 176 -23.78 29.00 24.06
C GLU A 176 -25.27 28.65 23.88
N LYS A 177 -26.08 28.95 24.90
CA LYS A 177 -27.53 29.14 24.73
C LYS A 177 -27.78 30.47 24.02
N SER A 178 -27.33 30.57 22.77
CA SER A 178 -27.87 31.56 21.85
C SER A 178 -28.77 30.81 20.87
N PRO A 179 -30.11 30.98 20.93
CA PRO A 179 -30.92 30.59 19.78
C PRO A 179 -30.37 31.36 18.57
N PRO A 180 -30.34 30.75 17.36
CA PRO A 180 -30.04 31.50 16.16
C PRO A 180 -31.01 32.68 16.13
N THR A 181 -30.50 33.89 16.32
CA THR A 181 -31.31 35.10 16.14
C THR A 181 -31.70 35.06 14.68
N PRO A 182 -32.98 34.89 14.32
CA PRO A 182 -33.36 34.94 12.93
C PRO A 182 -33.00 36.35 12.48
N LEU A 183 -32.20 36.44 11.43
CA LEU A 183 -31.89 37.69 10.76
C LEU A 183 -33.18 38.14 10.05
N PHE A 184 -34.16 38.62 10.82
CA PHE A 184 -35.28 39.36 10.28
C PHE A 184 -34.68 40.67 9.76
N LEU A 185 -34.47 40.70 8.45
CA LEU A 185 -34.36 41.92 7.68
C LEU A 185 -35.51 42.82 8.12
N ARG A 186 -35.20 43.82 8.94
CA ARG A 186 -36.09 44.93 9.27
C ARG A 186 -36.26 45.68 7.95
N GLY A 187 -37.20 45.22 7.13
CA GLY A 187 -37.78 46.01 6.05
C GLY A 187 -38.49 47.18 6.71
N GLU A 188 -37.73 48.22 7.01
CA GLU A 188 -38.28 49.51 7.38
C GLU A 188 -39.14 49.98 6.20
N ASN A 189 -40.44 49.98 6.43
CA ASN A 189 -41.38 50.85 5.75
C ASN A 189 -40.89 52.30 5.93
N ALA A 190 -40.14 52.79 4.96
CA ALA A 190 -39.95 54.22 4.76
C ALA A 190 -40.79 54.63 3.55
N SER A 191 -42.04 54.95 3.83
CA SER A 191 -42.91 55.77 3.00
C SER A 191 -42.34 57.19 2.97
N PHE A 192 -42.13 57.79 1.80
CA PHE A 192 -41.98 59.25 1.61
C PHE A 192 -42.13 59.60 0.10
N PRO A 193 -42.45 60.87 -0.23
CA PRO A 193 -43.70 61.35 -0.82
C PRO A 193 -43.78 61.31 -2.35
#